data_AF-S9UA57-F1
#
_entry.id   AF-S9UA57-F1
#
_cell.length_a   1.000
_cell.length_b   1.000
_cell.length_c   1.000
_cell.angle_alpha   90.00
_cell.angle_beta   90.00
_cell.angle_gamma   90.00
#
_symmetry.space_group_name_H-M   'P 1'
#
loop_
_entity.id
_entity.type
_entity.pdbx_description
1 polymer ?
#
loop_
_entity_poly.entity_id
_entity_poly.type
_entity_poly.pdbx_seq_one_letter_code
_entity_poly.pdbx_strand_id
1 'polypeptide(L)'
;MYGQGNNNHNNNVSPGMPVQNSENNMFRRATGSPNAGQRFGPPGGGSPHQQQSSVPMYVNHPYGVETGRQNFNNTPTMGSLGTPQVFGNMWRNSASVGRMGSLKDRSYRKGSHNTNNGGYNGDESGDQNTPLIPTRPLLKALAKHCRPQPPWCVGNANGSLHIADEIALFAGFNSSTEEELAMNTACLNTVQDMLRSVWPDTDLRPMGITAAGNFFHKDTTSHYYAVNNSEVTEEVRKQLGAAANERGAQIEFAVDYRGLQCFVLTDSLSGLRCCVRIGPNAAERCEPAAELLRHTFGSNLGARGVLFVLFALLQQNRILDDSGTNPRLLPGEAAAVMLLSVLNSYDATDVPDAGRLLMDFFLTFGFISYFNPVSISVVHNGMRHTVPKKHANAQLSVVDPSDGDTNLTPSLDRVSNLQAVFSYCYSALNQYAQVSGDQRRAQSALSSIIGGEPYWGRVFRFYEQKVEPYCSVVESKRNSLVKSMYSN
;
A
#
# COMPACT_ATOMS: atom_id res chain seq x y z
N MET A 1 75.39 18.91 -27.92
CA MET A 1 75.38 19.74 -29.15
C MET A 1 73.98 20.30 -29.33
N TYR A 2 73.91 21.62 -29.48
CA TYR A 2 72.81 22.55 -29.89
C TYR A 2 71.42 21.96 -30.21
N GLY A 3 70.28 22.59 -29.90
CA GLY A 3 70.00 23.93 -29.39
C GLY A 3 68.50 24.25 -29.57
N GLN A 4 68.02 25.11 -28.66
CA GLN A 4 66.75 25.83 -28.47
C GLN A 4 65.89 26.31 -29.68
N GLY A 5 64.60 26.52 -29.37
CA GLY A 5 63.68 27.56 -29.90
C GLY A 5 62.19 27.16 -29.70
N ASN A 6 61.45 27.56 -28.63
CA ASN A 6 60.74 28.84 -28.36
C ASN A 6 60.03 29.44 -29.60
N ASN A 7 58.77 29.89 -29.61
CA ASN A 7 57.97 30.57 -28.59
C ASN A 7 56.48 30.75 -29.01
N ASN A 8 55.56 30.81 -28.02
CA ASN A 8 54.40 31.73 -27.82
C ASN A 8 53.34 31.96 -28.94
N HIS A 9 52.06 32.29 -28.72
CA HIS A 9 51.12 32.65 -27.62
C HIS A 9 49.72 32.48 -28.29
N ASN A 10 48.57 32.25 -27.65
CA ASN A 10 47.86 33.24 -26.83
C ASN A 10 46.59 32.63 -26.20
N ASN A 11 46.18 33.27 -25.11
CA ASN A 11 45.08 32.94 -24.19
C ASN A 11 43.67 33.04 -24.80
N ASN A 12 42.73 32.26 -24.25
CA ASN A 12 41.55 32.87 -23.64
C ASN A 12 40.88 31.95 -22.59
N VAL A 13 40.81 32.49 -21.38
CA VAL A 13 40.16 31.95 -20.18
C VAL A 13 38.91 32.79 -19.93
N SER A 14 37.84 32.15 -19.45
CA SER A 14 36.70 32.65 -18.64
C SER A 14 35.33 32.37 -19.24
N PRO A 15 34.25 32.32 -18.44
CA PRO A 15 34.16 31.95 -17.03
C PRO A 15 33.01 30.96 -16.74
N GLY A 16 33.04 30.40 -15.54
CA GLY A 16 32.00 29.53 -15.01
C GLY A 16 30.63 30.21 -14.93
N MET A 17 29.60 29.38 -14.98
CA MET A 17 28.23 29.67 -14.59
C MET A 17 27.66 28.47 -13.82
N PRO A 18 26.76 28.73 -12.87
CA PRO A 18 26.58 27.90 -11.67
C PRO A 18 25.65 26.71 -11.90
N VAL A 19 25.95 25.63 -11.17
CA VAL A 19 25.01 24.55 -10.89
C VAL A 19 23.87 25.14 -10.04
N GLN A 20 22.73 25.41 -10.67
CA GLN A 20 21.51 25.75 -9.98
C GLN A 20 20.88 24.47 -9.40
N ASN A 21 20.98 24.34 -8.09
CA ASN A 21 20.08 23.53 -7.27
C ASN A 21 18.64 23.98 -7.53
N SER A 22 17.83 23.16 -8.20
CA SER A 22 16.38 23.31 -8.17
C SER A 22 15.82 22.55 -6.97
N GLU A 23 15.89 23.19 -5.80
CA GLU A 23 14.97 22.92 -4.70
C GLU A 23 13.57 23.34 -5.13
N ASN A 24 12.62 22.40 -5.22
CA ASN A 24 11.19 22.74 -5.30
C ASN A 24 10.55 22.52 -3.92
N ASN A 25 10.58 23.59 -3.13
CA ASN A 25 9.73 23.80 -1.97
C ASN A 25 8.52 24.65 -2.39
N MET A 26 7.30 24.12 -2.19
CA MET A 26 6.04 24.82 -1.82
C MET A 26 4.90 23.79 -1.96
N PHE A 27 4.23 23.34 -0.89
CA PHE A 27 3.34 24.14 -0.04
C PHE A 27 3.45 23.78 1.46
N ARG A 28 3.70 24.81 2.29
CA ARG A 28 3.37 24.89 3.72
C ARG A 28 2.12 25.77 3.90
N ARG A 29 1.18 25.32 4.73
CA ARG A 29 0.26 26.10 5.60
C ARG A 29 -0.35 25.06 6.57
N ALA A 30 -0.57 25.29 7.87
CA ALA A 30 -0.24 26.37 8.77
C ALA A 30 -0.32 25.80 10.20
N THR A 31 0.68 26.02 11.04
CA THR A 31 0.55 25.90 12.50
C THR A 31 0.77 27.27 13.10
N GLY A 32 -0.30 27.86 13.63
CA GLY A 32 -0.24 29.03 14.48
C GLY A 32 -0.01 28.57 15.93
N SER A 33 1.04 29.07 16.55
CA SER A 33 1.17 29.16 18.01
C SER A 33 1.59 30.58 18.35
N PRO A 34 0.95 31.24 19.33
CA PRO A 34 1.55 32.37 20.01
C PRO A 34 2.32 31.89 21.25
N ASN A 35 3.46 32.54 21.42
CA ASN A 35 4.44 32.38 22.49
C ASN A 35 4.15 33.40 23.60
N ALA A 36 4.35 33.01 24.86
CA ALA A 36 4.72 33.82 26.05
C ALA A 36 4.32 33.01 27.29
N GLY A 37 5.18 32.59 28.22
CA GLY A 37 6.41 33.16 28.70
C GLY A 37 6.18 33.66 30.12
N GLN A 38 6.60 32.92 31.15
CA GLN A 38 7.03 33.49 32.43
C GLN A 38 7.76 32.44 33.31
N ARG A 39 8.90 32.89 33.84
CA ARG A 39 9.77 32.23 34.83
C ARG A 39 9.08 32.22 36.20
N PHE A 40 9.39 31.24 37.06
CA PHE A 40 9.92 31.43 38.42
C PHE A 40 10.45 30.08 38.96
N GLY A 41 11.60 30.13 39.65
CA GLY A 41 12.23 29.00 40.34
C GLY A 41 11.73 28.83 41.79
N PRO A 42 12.32 27.89 42.55
CA PRO A 42 11.59 26.94 43.41
C PRO A 42 11.58 27.34 44.91
N PRO A 43 10.92 26.55 45.79
CA PRO A 43 11.69 25.56 46.56
C PRO A 43 10.94 24.27 47.00
N GLY A 44 11.71 23.20 47.22
CA GLY A 44 11.71 22.41 48.47
C GLY A 44 10.64 21.34 48.74
N GLY A 45 11.09 20.07 48.77
CA GLY A 45 10.91 19.14 49.91
C GLY A 45 9.60 18.35 50.07
N GLY A 46 9.71 17.01 50.13
CA GLY A 46 8.77 16.13 50.85
C GLY A 46 8.31 14.87 50.10
N SER A 47 8.85 13.71 50.48
CA SER A 47 8.29 12.36 50.22
C SER A 47 7.22 12.00 51.29
N PRO A 48 6.67 10.77 51.36
CA PRO A 48 5.75 10.07 50.44
C PRO A 48 4.46 9.56 51.15
N HIS A 49 3.34 9.36 50.44
CA HIS A 49 2.21 8.49 50.88
C HIS A 49 1.41 8.01 49.65
N GLN A 50 1.39 6.71 49.39
CA GLN A 50 0.34 5.72 49.73
C GLN A 50 -1.01 5.88 49.00
N GLN A 51 -1.31 4.83 48.21
CA GLN A 51 -2.60 4.17 48.01
C GLN A 51 -3.84 5.02 47.65
N GLN A 52 -4.44 4.76 46.49
CA GLN A 52 -5.64 3.92 46.38
C GLN A 52 -6.15 3.87 44.93
N SER A 53 -6.26 2.65 44.41
CA SER A 53 -7.02 2.32 43.22
C SER A 53 -8.50 2.34 43.55
N SER A 54 -9.31 3.09 42.81
CA SER A 54 -10.77 2.99 42.88
C SER A 54 -11.37 2.83 41.49
N VAL A 55 -12.03 1.69 41.32
CA VAL A 55 -12.91 1.27 40.21
C VAL A 55 -14.16 2.16 40.20
N PRO A 56 -14.69 2.62 39.05
CA PRO A 56 -15.98 3.27 39.03
C PRO A 56 -17.11 2.24 39.09
N MET A 57 -17.89 2.33 40.18
CA MET A 57 -19.16 1.64 40.38
C MET A 57 -20.24 2.21 39.44
N TYR A 58 -21.01 1.32 38.84
CA TYR A 58 -22.24 1.62 38.11
C TYR A 58 -23.30 2.19 39.06
N VAL A 59 -23.83 3.38 38.72
CA VAL A 59 -25.02 3.95 39.36
C VAL A 59 -26.22 3.68 38.46
N ASN A 60 -27.15 2.86 38.95
CA ASN A 60 -28.47 2.65 38.36
C ASN A 60 -29.45 3.73 38.85
N HIS A 61 -30.15 4.38 37.93
CA HIS A 61 -31.44 5.01 38.21
C HIS A 61 -32.49 4.59 37.16
N PRO A 62 -33.71 4.20 37.60
CA PRO A 62 -34.80 3.75 36.73
C PRO A 62 -35.74 4.90 36.31
N TYR A 63 -36.81 4.56 35.59
CA TYR A 63 -37.82 5.39 34.87
C TYR A 63 -37.37 5.74 33.44
N GLY A 64 -37.93 5.24 32.33
CA GLY A 64 -39.20 4.56 32.09
C GLY A 64 -39.95 5.30 30.98
N VAL A 65 -39.73 4.94 29.70
CA VAL A 65 -40.69 5.14 28.59
C VAL A 65 -40.49 3.98 27.60
N GLU A 66 -41.50 3.12 27.53
CA GLU A 66 -41.58 1.97 26.62
C GLU A 66 -41.84 2.42 25.19
N THR A 67 -40.90 2.13 24.29
CA THR A 67 -41.17 1.94 22.86
C THR A 67 -40.41 0.71 22.40
N GLY A 68 -41.12 -0.21 21.74
CA GLY A 68 -40.77 -1.62 21.55
C GLY A 68 -39.32 -1.91 21.18
N ARG A 69 -38.61 -2.58 22.09
CA ARG A 69 -37.32 -3.23 21.81
C ARG A 69 -37.60 -4.64 21.29
N GLN A 70 -37.32 -4.86 20.01
CA GLN A 70 -36.98 -6.20 19.54
C GLN A 70 -35.71 -6.65 20.27
N ASN A 71 -35.84 -7.71 21.06
CA ASN A 71 -34.74 -8.35 21.78
C ASN A 71 -33.72 -8.93 20.79
N PHE A 72 -32.66 -8.19 20.49
CA PHE A 72 -31.40 -8.75 19.97
C PHE A 72 -30.50 -9.11 21.15
N ASN A 73 -30.83 -10.18 21.87
CA ASN A 73 -29.89 -10.84 22.79
C ASN A 73 -28.93 -11.71 21.96
N ASN A 74 -28.02 -11.08 21.22
CA ASN A 74 -26.84 -11.76 20.68
C ASN A 74 -25.63 -11.25 21.45
N THR A 75 -25.26 -11.95 22.53
CA THR A 75 -23.90 -11.86 23.07
C THR A 75 -22.93 -12.13 21.92
N PRO A 76 -21.96 -11.24 21.64
CA PRO A 76 -20.95 -11.51 20.64
C PRO A 76 -20.23 -12.81 20.99
N THR A 77 -20.30 -13.82 20.13
CA THR A 77 -19.38 -14.95 20.24
C THR A 77 -17.97 -14.41 20.06
N MET A 78 -17.10 -14.66 21.02
CA MET A 78 -15.68 -14.34 20.89
C MET A 78 -15.08 -15.31 19.87
N GLY A 79 -14.43 -14.76 18.85
CA GLY A 79 -13.67 -15.55 17.88
C GLY A 79 -12.41 -16.12 18.52
N SER A 80 -11.75 -17.01 17.80
CA SER A 80 -10.54 -17.71 18.25
C SER A 80 -9.37 -16.80 18.67
N LEU A 81 -9.37 -15.55 18.21
CA LEU A 81 -8.42 -14.50 18.59
C LEU A 81 -8.84 -13.68 19.83
N GLY A 82 -9.95 -14.02 20.48
CA GLY A 82 -10.58 -13.15 21.48
C GLY A 82 -11.14 -11.85 20.88
N THR A 83 -11.29 -11.80 19.55
CA THR A 83 -11.93 -10.68 18.84
C THR A 83 -13.43 -10.95 18.72
N PRO A 84 -14.30 -9.94 18.86
CA PRO A 84 -15.74 -10.15 18.75
C PRO A 84 -16.12 -10.64 17.33
N GLN A 85 -16.87 -11.75 17.19
CA GLN A 85 -17.44 -12.21 15.90
C GLN A 85 -18.60 -11.34 15.40
N VAL A 86 -18.56 -10.03 15.64
CA VAL A 86 -19.67 -9.12 15.31
C VAL A 86 -19.67 -8.80 13.80
N PHE A 87 -18.53 -8.99 13.13
CA PHE A 87 -18.34 -8.55 11.74
C PHE A 87 -19.10 -9.37 10.70
N GLY A 88 -19.23 -10.69 10.88
CA GLY A 88 -19.96 -11.55 9.94
C GLY A 88 -21.41 -11.09 9.72
N ASN A 89 -22.06 -10.55 10.77
CA ASN A 89 -23.44 -10.08 10.71
C ASN A 89 -23.56 -8.58 10.34
N MET A 90 -22.57 -7.76 10.69
CA MET A 90 -22.58 -6.32 10.36
C MET A 90 -22.50 -6.06 8.85
N TRP A 91 -21.74 -6.90 8.12
CA TRP A 91 -21.55 -6.72 6.67
C TRP A 91 -22.56 -7.50 5.83
N ARG A 92 -23.13 -8.61 6.34
CA ARG A 92 -24.19 -9.38 5.67
C ARG A 92 -25.54 -8.64 5.58
N ASN A 93 -25.80 -7.73 6.52
CA ASN A 93 -27.09 -7.02 6.60
C ASN A 93 -27.03 -5.58 6.07
N SER A 94 -25.96 -5.17 5.36
CA SER A 94 -25.97 -3.88 4.69
C SER A 94 -27.03 -3.93 3.58
N ALA A 95 -28.12 -3.18 3.78
CA ALA A 95 -29.35 -3.30 3.03
C ALA A 95 -29.10 -3.34 1.51
N SER A 96 -29.63 -4.39 0.87
CA SER A 96 -30.00 -4.32 -0.53
C SER A 96 -30.98 -3.15 -0.66
N VAL A 97 -30.49 -2.01 -1.18
CA VAL A 97 -31.38 -0.91 -1.51
C VAL A 97 -32.24 -1.42 -2.67
N GLY A 98 -33.46 -1.78 -2.32
CA GLY A 98 -34.51 -2.12 -3.27
C GLY A 98 -34.59 -1.04 -4.33
N ARG A 99 -34.67 -1.50 -5.58
CA ARG A 99 -34.98 -0.70 -6.76
C ARG A 99 -36.41 -0.15 -6.58
N MET A 100 -36.57 1.03 -5.98
CA MET A 100 -37.87 1.67 -5.87
C MET A 100 -37.73 3.19 -5.79
N GLY A 101 -38.39 3.89 -6.72
CA GLY A 101 -38.74 5.30 -6.55
C GLY A 101 -38.14 6.26 -7.58
N SER A 102 -38.85 6.42 -8.68
CA SER A 102 -38.91 7.66 -9.45
C SER A 102 -39.16 8.87 -8.53
N LEU A 103 -38.29 9.87 -8.61
CA LEU A 103 -38.51 11.24 -8.09
C LEU A 103 -37.73 12.19 -9.01
N LYS A 104 -38.39 12.70 -10.05
CA LYS A 104 -38.98 14.04 -10.11
C LYS A 104 -37.94 15.16 -9.99
N ASP A 105 -37.65 15.73 -11.16
CA ASP A 105 -37.58 17.17 -11.42
C ASP A 105 -37.57 18.07 -10.16
N ARG A 106 -36.36 18.41 -9.71
CA ARG A 106 -36.15 19.67 -9.01
C ARG A 106 -35.53 20.66 -9.98
N SER A 107 -36.43 21.38 -10.63
CA SER A 107 -36.20 22.62 -11.34
C SER A 107 -35.46 23.61 -10.43
N TYR A 108 -34.16 23.77 -10.68
CA TYR A 108 -33.46 24.97 -10.25
C TYR A 108 -33.91 26.12 -11.15
N ARG A 109 -34.78 26.94 -10.58
CA ARG A 109 -35.16 28.27 -11.06
C ARG A 109 -33.88 29.12 -11.14
N LYS A 110 -33.33 29.28 -12.34
CA LYS A 110 -32.29 30.29 -12.63
C LYS A 110 -32.90 31.40 -13.45
N GLY A 111 -32.71 32.62 -12.98
CA GLY A 111 -33.33 33.83 -13.47
C GLY A 111 -33.11 34.08 -14.95
N SER A 112 -34.16 34.65 -15.55
CA SER A 112 -34.20 35.27 -16.86
C SER A 112 -33.01 36.18 -17.10
N HIS A 113 -32.16 35.82 -18.06
CA HIS A 113 -31.60 36.80 -18.98
C HIS A 113 -31.78 36.30 -20.40
N ASN A 114 -32.60 37.06 -21.11
CA ASN A 114 -32.93 36.96 -22.51
C ASN A 114 -31.71 37.40 -23.34
N THR A 115 -31.10 36.48 -24.08
CA THR A 115 -30.26 36.82 -25.25
C THR A 115 -30.64 35.90 -26.39
N ASN A 116 -31.12 36.54 -27.45
CA ASN A 116 -31.58 35.97 -28.70
C ASN A 116 -30.56 35.03 -29.37
N ASN A 117 -31.11 33.95 -29.92
CA ASN A 117 -30.78 33.27 -31.17
C ASN A 117 -29.44 33.64 -31.85
N GLY A 118 -28.49 32.73 -31.71
CA GLY A 118 -27.51 32.38 -32.74
C GLY A 118 -27.39 30.87 -32.77
N GLY A 119 -28.19 30.22 -33.62
CA GLY A 119 -28.22 28.76 -33.76
C GLY A 119 -26.90 28.24 -34.33
N TYR A 120 -26.00 27.82 -33.45
CA TYR A 120 -25.02 26.79 -33.75
C TYR A 120 -25.67 25.45 -33.43
N ASN A 121 -26.35 24.87 -34.42
CA ASN A 121 -26.41 23.42 -34.56
C ASN A 121 -25.00 22.97 -35.00
N GLY A 122 -24.04 23.10 -34.07
CA GLY A 122 -22.74 22.49 -34.20
C GLY A 122 -22.96 21.00 -34.00
N ASP A 123 -22.86 20.28 -35.09
CA ASP A 123 -22.88 18.82 -35.19
C ASP A 123 -22.28 18.19 -33.92
N GLU A 124 -23.12 17.51 -33.11
CA GLU A 124 -22.67 16.73 -31.94
C GLU A 124 -21.96 15.42 -32.34
N SER A 125 -21.46 15.35 -33.57
CA SER A 125 -20.50 14.37 -34.06
C SER A 125 -19.11 14.72 -33.49
N GLY A 126 -18.99 14.73 -32.15
CA GLY A 126 -17.69 14.78 -31.49
C GLY A 126 -16.79 13.71 -32.10
N ASP A 127 -15.67 14.13 -32.67
CA ASP A 127 -14.79 13.27 -33.46
C ASP A 127 -14.43 12.02 -32.65
N GLN A 128 -15.07 10.90 -33.01
CA GLN A 128 -14.89 9.62 -32.31
C GLN A 128 -13.43 9.17 -32.34
N ASN A 129 -12.61 9.76 -33.22
CA ASN A 129 -11.20 9.45 -33.36
C ASN A 129 -10.28 10.25 -32.43
N THR A 130 -10.79 11.16 -31.59
CA THR A 130 -9.93 11.91 -30.66
C THR A 130 -9.23 10.96 -29.67
N PRO A 131 -7.89 10.85 -29.65
CA PRO A 131 -7.21 9.94 -28.74
C PRO A 131 -7.40 10.38 -27.28
N LEU A 132 -7.76 9.45 -26.40
CA LEU A 132 -7.88 9.70 -24.96
C LEU A 132 -6.52 9.50 -24.31
N ILE A 133 -5.77 10.59 -24.13
CA ILE A 133 -4.46 10.54 -23.45
C ILE A 133 -4.68 10.69 -21.94
N PRO A 134 -4.14 9.79 -21.08
CA PRO A 134 -4.40 9.74 -19.63
C PRO A 134 -3.74 10.90 -18.85
N THR A 135 -4.12 12.13 -19.18
CA THR A 135 -3.70 13.36 -18.52
C THR A 135 -4.47 13.56 -17.21
N ARG A 136 -3.89 14.31 -16.26
CA ARG A 136 -4.54 14.57 -14.96
C ARG A 136 -5.97 15.12 -15.08
N PRO A 137 -6.30 16.08 -15.97
CA PRO A 137 -7.68 16.54 -16.16
C PRO A 137 -8.61 15.42 -16.62
N LEU A 138 -8.17 14.57 -17.56
CA LEU A 138 -8.95 13.45 -18.06
C LEU A 138 -9.20 12.39 -16.96
N LEU A 139 -8.18 12.04 -16.18
CA LEU A 139 -8.31 11.11 -15.06
C LEU A 139 -9.31 11.62 -14.01
N LYS A 140 -9.29 12.92 -13.71
CA LYS A 140 -10.26 13.56 -12.81
C LYS A 140 -11.68 13.54 -13.39
N ALA A 141 -11.83 13.77 -14.69
CA ALA A 141 -13.13 13.69 -15.36
C ALA A 141 -13.69 12.27 -15.30
N LEU A 142 -12.87 11.25 -15.61
CA LEU A 142 -13.25 9.85 -15.51
C LEU A 142 -13.68 9.50 -14.07
N ALA A 143 -12.88 9.88 -13.08
CA ALA A 143 -13.21 9.67 -11.67
C ALA A 143 -14.54 10.30 -11.27
N LYS A 144 -14.87 11.48 -11.82
CA LYS A 144 -16.15 12.18 -11.60
C LYS A 144 -17.32 11.43 -12.24
N HIS A 145 -17.15 10.95 -13.47
CA HIS A 145 -18.21 10.24 -14.21
C HIS A 145 -18.44 8.80 -13.73
N CYS A 146 -17.46 8.17 -13.08
CA CYS A 146 -17.59 6.83 -12.52
C CYS A 146 -18.07 6.82 -11.06
N ARG A 147 -18.32 8.00 -10.45
CA ARG A 147 -18.90 8.05 -9.10
C ARG A 147 -20.26 7.31 -9.07
N PRO A 148 -20.55 6.58 -7.97
CA PRO A 148 -19.80 6.54 -6.72
C PRO A 148 -18.72 5.45 -6.68
N GLN A 149 -18.28 4.84 -7.78
CA GLN A 149 -17.40 3.68 -7.74
C GLN A 149 -15.91 4.09 -7.71
N PRO A 150 -15.08 3.48 -6.83
CA PRO A 150 -13.63 3.58 -6.97
C PRO A 150 -13.14 2.79 -8.20
N PRO A 151 -11.89 3.01 -8.65
CA PRO A 151 -11.33 2.39 -9.85
C PRO A 151 -11.54 0.88 -9.95
N TRP A 152 -11.25 0.12 -8.89
CA TRP A 152 -11.36 -1.34 -8.86
C TRP A 152 -12.80 -1.86 -8.80
N CYS A 153 -13.79 -0.99 -8.59
CA CYS A 153 -15.21 -1.36 -8.59
C CYS A 153 -15.95 -0.92 -9.86
N VAL A 154 -15.26 -0.26 -10.80
CA VAL A 154 -15.87 0.23 -12.04
C VAL A 154 -16.59 -0.91 -12.76
N GLY A 155 -17.84 -0.68 -13.16
CA GLY A 155 -18.64 -1.63 -13.95
C GLY A 155 -19.35 -2.71 -13.14
N ASN A 156 -19.12 -2.78 -11.83
CA ASN A 156 -19.91 -3.64 -10.95
C ASN A 156 -21.27 -2.99 -10.64
N ALA A 157 -22.27 -3.79 -10.27
CA ALA A 157 -23.60 -3.29 -9.96
C ALA A 157 -23.55 -2.29 -8.78
N ASN A 158 -24.32 -1.21 -8.87
CA ASN A 158 -24.43 -0.20 -7.80
C ASN A 158 -25.04 -0.85 -6.55
N GLY A 159 -24.19 -1.17 -5.57
CA GLY A 159 -24.57 -1.77 -4.30
C GLY A 159 -23.43 -1.72 -3.29
N SER A 160 -23.76 -1.87 -2.01
CA SER A 160 -22.79 -2.03 -0.93
C SER A 160 -22.12 -3.39 -1.09
N LEU A 161 -20.95 -3.44 -1.74
CA LEU A 161 -20.15 -4.66 -1.85
C LEU A 161 -19.74 -5.14 -0.46
N HIS A 162 -19.82 -6.45 -0.22
CA HIS A 162 -19.20 -7.03 0.96
C HIS A 162 -17.69 -6.78 0.89
N ILE A 163 -17.07 -6.43 2.02
CA ILE A 163 -15.66 -6.04 2.04
C ILE A 163 -14.74 -7.15 1.49
N ALA A 164 -15.08 -8.43 1.71
CA ALA A 164 -14.32 -9.54 1.14
C ALA A 164 -14.37 -9.58 -0.40
N ASP A 165 -15.53 -9.26 -1.00
CA ASP A 165 -15.67 -9.18 -2.45
C ASP A 165 -14.93 -7.96 -3.01
N GLU A 166 -14.95 -6.84 -2.28
CA GLU A 166 -14.19 -5.65 -2.65
C GLU A 166 -12.68 -5.90 -2.60
N ILE A 167 -12.19 -6.66 -1.60
CA ILE A 167 -10.78 -7.09 -1.52
C ILE A 167 -10.41 -7.96 -2.73
N ALA A 168 -11.29 -8.90 -3.13
CA ALA A 168 -11.06 -9.71 -4.31
C ALA A 168 -11.01 -8.88 -5.60
N LEU A 169 -11.92 -7.90 -5.75
CA LEU A 169 -11.89 -6.94 -6.85
C LEU A 169 -10.63 -6.09 -6.85
N PHE A 170 -10.19 -5.60 -5.68
CA PHE A 170 -8.96 -4.84 -5.54
C PHE A 170 -7.73 -5.67 -5.93
N ALA A 171 -7.66 -6.93 -5.48
CA ALA A 171 -6.57 -7.84 -5.83
C ALA A 171 -6.55 -8.16 -7.33
N GLY A 172 -7.72 -8.45 -7.93
CA GLY A 172 -7.85 -8.67 -9.37
C GLY A 172 -7.46 -7.43 -10.18
N PHE A 173 -7.87 -6.26 -9.72
CA PHE A 173 -7.50 -4.98 -10.33
C PHE A 173 -5.98 -4.75 -10.33
N ASN A 174 -5.29 -5.10 -9.24
CA ASN A 174 -3.83 -4.99 -9.13
C ASN A 174 -3.07 -6.24 -9.63
N SER A 175 -3.76 -7.20 -10.25
CA SER A 175 -3.08 -8.35 -10.87
C SER A 175 -2.45 -7.92 -12.19
N SER A 176 -1.27 -8.47 -12.50
CA SER A 176 -0.55 -8.17 -13.75
C SER A 176 -1.36 -8.58 -14.98
N THR A 177 -1.39 -7.72 -15.99
CA THR A 177 -1.92 -8.09 -17.32
C THR A 177 -0.90 -8.89 -18.12
N GLU A 178 -1.29 -9.48 -19.25
CA GLU A 178 -0.38 -10.26 -20.11
C GLU A 178 0.84 -9.45 -20.56
N GLU A 179 0.63 -8.18 -20.93
CA GLU A 179 1.72 -7.27 -21.30
C GLU A 179 2.66 -7.00 -20.12
N GLU A 180 2.11 -6.79 -18.92
CA GLU A 180 2.91 -6.57 -17.71
C GLU A 180 3.67 -7.84 -17.29
N LEU A 181 3.08 -9.02 -17.48
CA LEU A 181 3.76 -10.30 -17.28
C LEU A 181 4.89 -10.51 -18.28
N ALA A 182 4.68 -10.16 -19.56
CA ALA A 182 5.72 -10.24 -20.58
C ALA A 182 6.89 -9.30 -20.27
N MET A 183 6.62 -8.05 -19.87
CA MET A 183 7.65 -7.10 -19.45
C MET A 183 8.40 -7.57 -18.20
N ASN A 184 7.68 -8.08 -17.19
CA ASN A 184 8.30 -8.65 -15.99
C ASN A 184 9.19 -9.84 -16.33
N THR A 185 8.75 -10.72 -17.22
CA THR A 185 9.53 -11.88 -17.67
C THR A 185 10.79 -11.43 -18.41
N ALA A 186 10.68 -10.44 -19.30
CA ALA A 186 11.83 -9.87 -20.00
C ALA A 186 12.83 -9.24 -19.02
N CYS A 187 12.36 -8.45 -18.06
CA CYS A 187 13.20 -7.87 -17.01
C CYS A 187 13.91 -8.96 -16.19
N LEU A 188 13.18 -10.02 -15.80
CA LEU A 188 13.75 -11.13 -15.03
C LEU A 188 14.82 -11.87 -15.82
N ASN A 189 14.61 -12.12 -17.11
CA ASN A 189 15.61 -12.71 -18.00
C ASN A 189 16.86 -11.82 -18.08
N THR A 190 16.69 -10.49 -18.19
CA THR A 190 17.82 -9.54 -18.14
C THR A 190 18.64 -9.68 -16.86
N VAL A 191 17.97 -9.76 -15.70
CA VAL A 191 18.66 -9.94 -14.41
C VAL A 191 19.36 -11.30 -14.35
N GLN A 192 18.69 -12.35 -14.82
CA GLN A 192 19.22 -13.71 -14.84
C GLN A 192 20.47 -13.82 -15.72
N ASP A 193 20.45 -13.22 -16.91
CA ASP A 193 21.58 -13.21 -17.85
C ASP A 193 22.74 -12.37 -17.32
N MET A 194 22.43 -11.24 -16.68
CA MET A 194 23.44 -10.42 -15.99
C MET A 194 24.14 -11.24 -14.90
N LEU A 195 23.39 -11.93 -14.05
CA LEU A 195 23.97 -12.78 -13.00
C LEU A 195 24.78 -13.93 -13.58
N ARG A 196 24.29 -14.61 -14.63
CA ARG A 196 25.00 -15.71 -15.29
C ARG A 196 26.30 -15.30 -16.00
N SER A 197 26.44 -14.03 -16.35
CA SER A 197 27.70 -13.50 -16.88
C SER A 197 28.84 -13.50 -15.85
N VAL A 198 28.50 -13.46 -14.55
CA VAL A 198 29.45 -13.49 -13.43
C VAL A 198 29.47 -14.86 -12.75
N TRP A 199 28.30 -15.47 -12.59
CA TRP A 199 28.10 -16.77 -11.95
C TRP A 199 27.26 -17.68 -12.86
N PRO A 200 27.88 -18.50 -13.73
CA PRO A 200 27.20 -19.24 -14.79
C PRO A 200 26.05 -20.15 -14.32
N ASP A 201 26.18 -20.74 -13.13
CA ASP A 201 25.19 -21.66 -12.56
C ASP A 201 24.13 -20.98 -11.69
N THR A 202 24.16 -19.63 -11.60
CA THR A 202 23.20 -18.88 -10.81
C THR A 202 21.80 -18.99 -11.38
N ASP A 203 20.84 -19.09 -10.46
CA ASP A 203 19.42 -19.05 -10.73
C ASP A 203 18.73 -18.06 -9.78
N LEU A 204 17.61 -17.49 -10.22
CA LEU A 204 16.84 -16.50 -9.48
C LEU A 204 15.58 -17.12 -8.92
N ARG A 205 15.36 -16.93 -7.62
CA ARG A 205 14.17 -17.42 -6.93
C ARG A 205 13.41 -16.29 -6.25
N PRO A 206 12.06 -16.28 -6.31
CA PRO A 206 11.27 -15.22 -5.70
C PRO A 206 11.33 -15.34 -4.17
N MET A 207 11.34 -14.19 -3.48
CA MET A 207 11.23 -14.12 -2.02
C MET A 207 10.22 -13.06 -1.57
N GLY A 208 9.97 -13.03 -0.25
CA GLY A 208 9.10 -12.06 0.38
C GLY A 208 7.75 -11.98 -0.31
N ILE A 209 7.42 -10.78 -0.77
CA ILE A 209 6.11 -10.45 -1.34
C ILE A 209 5.92 -11.04 -2.74
N THR A 210 7.02 -11.16 -3.50
CA THR A 210 7.02 -11.80 -4.81
C THR A 210 6.80 -13.31 -4.65
N ALA A 211 7.38 -13.93 -3.62
CA ALA A 211 7.08 -15.33 -3.28
C ALA A 211 5.62 -15.52 -2.84
N ALA A 212 5.03 -14.55 -2.15
CA ALA A 212 3.60 -14.55 -1.77
C ALA A 212 2.64 -14.40 -2.98
N GLY A 213 3.15 -14.30 -4.21
CA GLY A 213 2.37 -14.17 -5.43
C GLY A 213 1.91 -12.74 -5.72
N ASN A 214 2.50 -11.74 -5.07
CA ASN A 214 2.31 -10.34 -5.45
C ASN A 214 3.33 -9.99 -6.54
N PHE A 215 2.87 -10.08 -7.79
CA PHE A 215 3.60 -9.57 -8.94
C PHE A 215 3.12 -8.16 -9.24
N PHE A 216 4.07 -7.31 -9.58
CA PHE A 216 3.96 -5.89 -9.30
C PHE A 216 4.17 -5.07 -10.57
N HIS A 217 3.50 -3.92 -10.61
CA HIS A 217 3.55 -2.99 -11.74
C HIS A 217 4.79 -2.09 -11.64
N LYS A 218 4.93 -1.17 -12.60
CA LYS A 218 6.06 -0.22 -12.73
C LYS A 218 6.49 0.50 -11.43
N ASP A 219 5.59 0.69 -10.48
CA ASP A 219 5.84 1.47 -9.25
C ASP A 219 6.16 0.62 -8.01
N THR A 220 6.51 -0.65 -8.23
CA THR A 220 6.70 -1.63 -7.15
C THR A 220 7.88 -2.53 -7.46
N THR A 221 8.64 -2.91 -6.43
CA THR A 221 9.88 -3.66 -6.58
C THR A 221 9.61 -5.15 -6.43
N SER A 222 10.07 -5.96 -7.38
CA SER A 222 10.02 -7.42 -7.25
C SER A 222 11.25 -7.92 -6.47
N HIS A 223 11.08 -8.92 -5.62
CA HIS A 223 12.13 -9.40 -4.71
C HIS A 223 12.56 -10.82 -5.05
N TYR A 224 13.87 -10.99 -5.22
CA TYR A 224 14.49 -12.27 -5.51
C TYR A 224 15.72 -12.49 -4.64
N TYR A 225 16.17 -13.74 -4.58
CA TYR A 225 17.51 -14.10 -4.16
C TYR A 225 18.12 -14.97 -5.24
N ALA A 226 19.43 -14.86 -5.39
CA ALA A 226 20.20 -15.67 -6.29
C ALA A 226 20.75 -16.91 -5.55
N VAL A 227 20.68 -18.06 -6.19
CA VAL A 227 21.30 -19.32 -5.73
C VAL A 227 22.57 -19.60 -6.53
N ASN A 228 23.45 -20.48 -6.03
CA ASN A 228 24.71 -20.86 -6.70
C ASN A 228 25.61 -19.67 -7.08
N ASN A 229 25.74 -18.69 -6.18
CA ASN A 229 26.67 -17.58 -6.32
C ASN A 229 27.73 -17.63 -5.21
N SER A 230 28.86 -16.99 -5.47
CA SER A 230 29.98 -16.91 -4.54
C SER A 230 30.02 -15.55 -3.82
N GLU A 231 31.07 -15.31 -3.05
CA GLU A 231 31.27 -14.06 -2.32
C GLU A 231 31.22 -12.82 -3.24
N VAL A 232 30.55 -11.77 -2.75
CA VAL A 232 30.36 -10.52 -3.49
C VAL A 232 31.55 -9.59 -3.24
N THR A 233 32.60 -9.75 -4.06
CA THR A 233 33.79 -8.88 -4.02
C THR A 233 33.57 -7.57 -4.79
N GLU A 234 34.44 -6.58 -4.62
CA GLU A 234 34.38 -5.34 -5.41
C GLU A 234 34.54 -5.57 -6.92
N GLU A 235 35.29 -6.61 -7.31
CA GLU A 235 35.42 -7.01 -8.71
C GLU A 235 34.09 -7.54 -9.26
N VAL A 236 33.42 -8.42 -8.50
CA VAL A 236 32.07 -8.90 -8.82
C VAL A 236 31.09 -7.73 -8.96
N ARG A 237 31.13 -6.75 -8.05
CA ARG A 237 30.26 -5.56 -8.11
C ARG A 237 30.47 -4.76 -9.40
N LYS A 238 31.73 -4.57 -9.81
CA LYS A 238 32.06 -3.91 -11.09
C LYS A 238 31.56 -4.69 -12.29
N GLN A 239 31.73 -6.01 -12.31
CA GLN A 239 31.27 -6.87 -13.40
C GLN A 239 29.74 -6.86 -13.52
N LEU A 240 29.01 -6.97 -12.41
CA LEU A 240 27.56 -6.83 -12.39
C LEU A 240 27.12 -5.44 -12.88
N GLY A 241 27.83 -4.39 -12.47
CA GLY A 241 27.56 -3.02 -12.94
C GLY A 241 27.76 -2.85 -14.44
N ALA A 242 28.84 -3.40 -15.00
CA ALA A 242 29.10 -3.40 -16.43
C ALA A 242 28.03 -4.20 -17.19
N ALA A 243 27.72 -5.42 -16.74
CA ALA A 243 26.73 -6.29 -17.35
C ALA A 243 25.30 -5.69 -17.32
N ALA A 244 24.96 -4.96 -16.26
CA ALA A 244 23.70 -4.21 -16.15
C ALA A 244 23.65 -3.07 -17.18
N ASN A 245 24.69 -2.25 -17.27
CA ASN A 245 24.77 -1.12 -18.19
C ASN A 245 24.68 -1.57 -19.66
N GLU A 246 25.37 -2.66 -20.02
CA GLU A 246 25.29 -3.27 -21.37
C GLU A 246 23.87 -3.68 -21.75
N ARG A 247 23.04 -4.02 -20.75
CA ARG A 247 21.64 -4.44 -20.92
C ARG A 247 20.64 -3.31 -20.72
N GLY A 248 21.11 -2.06 -20.59
CA GLY A 248 20.23 -0.90 -20.38
C GLY A 248 19.59 -0.84 -19.00
N ALA A 249 20.23 -1.42 -17.98
CA ALA A 249 19.76 -1.39 -16.60
C ALA A 249 20.75 -0.65 -15.69
N GLN A 250 20.24 -0.11 -14.60
CA GLN A 250 21.04 0.52 -13.54
C GLN A 250 20.94 -0.31 -12.27
N ILE A 251 22.05 -0.50 -11.56
CA ILE A 251 22.07 -1.21 -10.27
C ILE A 251 22.56 -0.30 -9.14
N GLU A 252 21.90 -0.40 -8.00
CA GLU A 252 22.33 0.22 -6.74
C GLU A 252 22.57 -0.90 -5.72
N PHE A 253 23.81 -1.01 -5.21
CA PHE A 253 24.11 -2.00 -4.18
C PHE A 253 23.71 -1.52 -2.79
N ALA A 254 23.16 -2.42 -1.99
CA ALA A 254 22.73 -2.16 -0.64
C ALA A 254 22.91 -3.39 0.25
N VAL A 255 22.59 -3.22 1.54
CA VAL A 255 22.49 -4.31 2.51
C VAL A 255 21.06 -4.31 3.03
N ASP A 256 20.41 -5.48 3.05
CA ASP A 256 19.04 -5.60 3.53
C ASP A 256 18.96 -5.66 5.07
N TYR A 257 17.74 -5.75 5.61
CA TYR A 257 17.49 -5.84 7.05
C TYR A 257 18.05 -7.11 7.71
N ARG A 258 18.44 -8.13 6.95
CA ARG A 258 19.12 -9.34 7.45
C ARG A 258 20.64 -9.17 7.49
N GLY A 259 21.17 -8.10 6.91
CA GLY A 259 22.60 -7.95 6.69
C GLY A 259 23.10 -8.65 5.42
N LEU A 260 22.21 -9.08 4.52
CA LEU A 260 22.61 -9.69 3.25
C LEU A 260 22.96 -8.63 2.21
N GLN A 261 24.00 -8.89 1.42
CA GLN A 261 24.32 -8.07 0.26
C GLN A 261 23.20 -8.20 -0.77
N CYS A 262 22.79 -7.07 -1.35
CA CYS A 262 21.79 -7.05 -2.40
C CYS A 262 22.07 -5.92 -3.39
N PHE A 263 21.36 -5.94 -4.51
CA PHE A 263 21.26 -4.78 -5.38
C PHE A 263 19.80 -4.55 -5.77
N VAL A 264 19.48 -3.28 -6.05
CA VAL A 264 18.24 -2.88 -6.69
C VAL A 264 18.56 -2.54 -8.13
N LEU A 265 18.04 -3.34 -9.06
CA LEU A 265 18.11 -3.11 -10.49
C LEU A 265 16.89 -2.30 -10.93
N THR A 266 17.10 -1.29 -11.76
CA THR A 266 16.05 -0.56 -12.48
C THR A 266 16.29 -0.71 -13.97
N ASP A 267 15.34 -1.34 -14.67
CA ASP A 267 15.39 -1.50 -16.12
C ASP A 267 15.02 -0.17 -16.80
N SER A 268 15.87 0.37 -17.66
CA SER A 268 15.65 1.71 -18.23
C SER A 268 14.52 1.74 -19.26
N LEU A 269 14.21 0.60 -19.89
CA LEU A 269 13.18 0.52 -20.93
C LEU A 269 11.77 0.46 -20.32
N SER A 270 11.53 -0.49 -19.43
CA SER A 270 10.24 -0.69 -18.77
C SER A 270 10.04 0.19 -17.54
N GLY A 271 11.14 0.57 -16.88
CA GLY A 271 11.15 1.20 -15.56
C GLY A 271 10.85 0.23 -14.42
N LEU A 272 10.83 -1.09 -14.67
CA LEU A 272 10.62 -2.10 -13.64
C LEU A 272 11.80 -2.16 -12.68
N ARG A 273 11.51 -2.47 -11.42
CA ARG A 273 12.49 -2.56 -10.35
C ARG A 273 12.56 -3.97 -9.78
N CYS A 274 13.77 -4.47 -9.59
CA CYS A 274 14.03 -5.79 -9.05
C CYS A 274 15.10 -5.71 -7.97
N CYS A 275 14.83 -6.19 -6.76
CA CYS A 275 15.80 -6.27 -5.68
C CYS A 275 16.25 -7.72 -5.47
N VAL A 276 17.53 -7.98 -5.71
CA VAL A 276 18.12 -9.32 -5.65
C VAL A 276 19.10 -9.43 -4.49
N ARG A 277 18.87 -10.38 -3.59
CA ARG A 277 19.83 -10.76 -2.54
C ARG A 277 20.86 -11.72 -3.13
N ILE A 278 22.13 -11.46 -2.87
CA ILE A 278 23.27 -12.17 -3.47
C ILE A 278 24.30 -12.53 -2.40
N GLY A 279 25.16 -13.50 -2.72
CA GLY A 279 26.20 -14.00 -1.84
C GLY A 279 25.89 -15.39 -1.28
N PRO A 280 26.91 -16.07 -0.71
CA PRO A 280 26.85 -17.50 -0.42
C PRO A 280 25.73 -17.90 0.55
N ASN A 281 25.32 -16.98 1.43
CA ASN A 281 24.30 -17.23 2.45
C ASN A 281 22.89 -16.80 2.00
N ALA A 282 22.72 -16.25 0.79
CA ALA A 282 21.42 -15.72 0.34
C ALA A 282 20.35 -16.81 0.29
N ALA A 283 20.67 -17.97 -0.29
CA ALA A 283 19.73 -19.09 -0.40
C ALA A 283 19.30 -19.62 0.97
N GLU A 284 20.26 -19.92 1.86
CA GLU A 284 20.01 -20.44 3.20
C GLU A 284 19.10 -19.51 4.02
N ARG A 285 19.32 -18.19 3.93
CA ARG A 285 18.58 -17.21 4.74
C ARG A 285 17.24 -16.80 4.15
N CYS A 286 17.05 -16.90 2.82
CA CYS A 286 15.83 -16.45 2.16
C CYS A 286 14.85 -17.58 1.82
N GLU A 287 15.32 -18.78 1.50
CA GLU A 287 14.45 -19.88 1.03
C GLU A 287 13.37 -20.28 2.04
N PRO A 288 13.65 -20.48 3.35
CA PRO A 288 12.62 -20.97 4.27
C PRO A 288 11.42 -20.01 4.39
N ALA A 289 11.68 -18.71 4.57
CA ALA A 289 10.63 -17.69 4.58
C ALA A 289 9.92 -17.58 3.22
N ALA A 290 10.65 -17.66 2.10
CA ALA A 290 10.06 -17.61 0.77
C ALA A 290 9.09 -18.77 0.52
N GLU A 291 9.46 -20.00 0.91
CA GLU A 291 8.62 -21.18 0.76
C GLU A 291 7.38 -21.11 1.66
N LEU A 292 7.55 -20.67 2.90
CA LEU A 292 6.44 -20.44 3.81
C LEU A 292 5.41 -19.46 3.23
N LEU A 293 5.88 -18.30 2.75
CA LEU A 293 5.01 -17.27 2.17
C LEU A 293 4.34 -17.76 0.88
N ARG A 294 5.08 -18.48 0.03
CA ARG A 294 4.57 -19.07 -1.21
C ARG A 294 3.46 -20.07 -0.94
N HIS A 295 3.70 -20.99 -0.01
CA HIS A 295 2.72 -22.00 0.37
C HIS A 295 1.45 -21.36 0.96
N THR A 296 1.61 -20.43 1.91
CA THR A 296 0.47 -19.83 2.60
C THR A 296 -0.35 -18.89 1.72
N PHE A 297 0.28 -17.95 1.03
CA PHE A 297 -0.45 -16.96 0.22
C PHE A 297 -0.81 -17.48 -1.19
N GLY A 298 -0.05 -18.47 -1.70
CA GLY A 298 -0.38 -19.12 -2.98
C GLY A 298 -1.66 -19.94 -2.93
N SER A 299 -1.94 -20.60 -1.79
CA SER A 299 -3.15 -21.41 -1.60
C SER A 299 -4.34 -20.62 -1.02
N ASN A 300 -4.09 -19.47 -0.39
CA ASN A 300 -5.14 -18.63 0.23
C ASN A 300 -5.27 -17.27 -0.49
N LEU A 301 -6.12 -17.23 -1.52
CA LEU A 301 -6.37 -16.03 -2.32
C LEU A 301 -6.94 -14.86 -1.50
N GLY A 302 -7.73 -15.16 -0.45
CA GLY A 302 -8.28 -14.14 0.45
C GLY A 302 -7.19 -13.44 1.25
N ALA A 303 -6.28 -14.20 1.85
CA ALA A 303 -5.13 -13.66 2.57
C ALA A 303 -4.18 -12.89 1.64
N ARG A 304 -3.96 -13.38 0.41
CA ARG A 304 -3.19 -12.66 -0.60
C ARG A 304 -3.86 -11.33 -0.97
N GLY A 305 -5.19 -11.30 -1.12
CA GLY A 305 -5.93 -10.06 -1.35
C GLY A 305 -5.80 -9.06 -0.21
N VAL A 306 -5.84 -9.52 1.05
CA VAL A 306 -5.57 -8.67 2.22
C VAL A 306 -4.15 -8.10 2.15
N LEU A 307 -3.17 -8.90 1.75
CA LEU A 307 -1.79 -8.46 1.57
C LEU A 307 -1.70 -7.32 0.53
N PHE A 308 -2.37 -7.43 -0.62
CA PHE A 308 -2.43 -6.31 -1.60
C PHE A 308 -2.98 -5.02 -0.99
N VAL A 309 -4.05 -5.10 -0.19
CA VAL A 309 -4.64 -3.93 0.48
C VAL A 309 -3.67 -3.32 1.48
N LEU A 310 -2.99 -4.14 2.29
CA LEU A 310 -1.98 -3.67 3.24
C LEU A 310 -0.84 -2.95 2.53
N PHE A 311 -0.38 -3.46 1.39
CA PHE A 311 0.71 -2.85 0.62
C PHE A 311 0.31 -1.50 0.08
N ALA A 312 -0.86 -1.41 -0.56
CA ALA A 312 -1.42 -0.14 -1.02
C ALA A 312 -1.53 0.89 0.12
N LEU A 313 -2.01 0.46 1.28
CA LEU A 313 -2.14 1.31 2.45
C LEU A 313 -0.77 1.81 2.96
N LEU A 314 0.18 0.91 3.13
CA LEU A 314 1.52 1.24 3.65
C LEU A 314 2.29 2.14 2.67
N GLN A 315 2.15 1.90 1.37
CA GLN A 315 2.74 2.73 0.32
C GLN A 315 2.12 4.13 0.29
N GLN A 316 0.78 4.23 0.34
CA GLN A 316 0.06 5.51 0.41
C GLN A 316 0.51 6.36 1.60
N ASN A 317 0.78 5.72 2.74
CA ASN A 317 1.24 6.40 3.96
C ASN A 317 2.76 6.58 4.02
N ARG A 318 3.51 6.16 2.98
CA ARG A 318 4.99 6.25 2.90
C ARG A 318 5.70 5.58 4.08
N ILE A 319 5.18 4.43 4.50
CA ILE A 319 5.71 3.62 5.61
C ILE A 319 6.17 2.23 5.16
N LEU A 320 5.97 1.87 3.88
CA LEU A 320 6.48 0.65 3.26
C LEU A 320 7.92 0.85 2.76
N ASP A 321 8.81 -0.08 3.11
CA ASP A 321 10.07 -0.30 2.40
C ASP A 321 9.83 -1.27 1.25
N ASP A 322 9.52 -0.70 0.07
CA ASP A 322 9.26 -1.46 -1.15
C ASP A 322 10.52 -2.15 -1.68
N SER A 323 11.72 -1.60 -1.46
CA SER A 323 12.98 -2.23 -1.88
C SER A 323 13.51 -3.29 -0.91
N GLY A 324 13.11 -3.21 0.36
CA GLY A 324 13.70 -4.02 1.43
C GLY A 324 15.13 -3.60 1.79
N THR A 325 15.48 -2.33 1.52
CA THR A 325 16.81 -1.74 1.76
C THR A 325 16.75 -0.45 2.59
N ASN A 326 15.55 0.09 2.87
CA ASN A 326 15.37 1.24 3.73
C ASN A 326 15.03 0.81 5.16
N PRO A 327 16.01 0.82 6.08
CA PRO A 327 15.86 0.18 7.38
C PRO A 327 14.91 0.97 8.32
N ARG A 328 14.49 2.18 7.95
CA ARG A 328 13.56 3.03 8.73
C ARG A 328 12.09 2.81 8.37
N LEU A 329 11.80 2.10 7.30
CA LEU A 329 10.44 1.80 6.85
C LEU A 329 10.13 0.31 7.09
N LEU A 330 8.86 -0.07 7.04
CA LEU A 330 8.43 -1.44 7.28
C LEU A 330 8.67 -2.29 6.03
N PRO A 331 9.52 -3.33 6.05
CA PRO A 331 9.70 -4.20 4.90
C PRO A 331 8.43 -4.94 4.55
N GLY A 332 8.20 -5.12 3.25
CA GLY A 332 7.03 -5.86 2.78
C GLY A 332 6.95 -7.28 3.35
N GLU A 333 8.10 -7.96 3.49
CA GLU A 333 8.15 -9.27 4.12
C GLU A 333 7.72 -9.25 5.60
N ALA A 334 8.11 -8.21 6.34
CA ALA A 334 7.67 -8.05 7.73
C ALA A 334 6.15 -7.86 7.81
N ALA A 335 5.55 -7.08 6.91
CA ALA A 335 4.10 -6.95 6.81
C ALA A 335 3.40 -8.28 6.49
N ALA A 336 4.00 -9.10 5.60
CA ALA A 336 3.49 -10.43 5.28
C ALA A 336 3.56 -11.37 6.49
N VAL A 337 4.64 -11.35 7.27
CA VAL A 337 4.79 -12.13 8.50
C VAL A 337 3.80 -11.66 9.58
N MET A 338 3.56 -10.35 9.69
CA MET A 338 2.53 -9.81 10.57
C MET A 338 1.14 -10.33 10.19
N LEU A 339 0.78 -10.33 8.90
CA LEU A 339 -0.49 -10.89 8.44
C LEU A 339 -0.57 -12.41 8.69
N LEU A 340 0.52 -13.13 8.43
CA LEU A 340 0.63 -14.55 8.67
C LEU A 340 0.43 -14.91 10.15
N SER A 341 0.95 -14.09 11.07
CA SER A 341 0.73 -14.27 12.51
C SER A 341 -0.75 -14.16 12.89
N VAL A 342 -1.52 -13.27 12.25
CA VAL A 342 -2.96 -13.16 12.49
C VAL A 342 -3.67 -14.39 11.90
N LEU A 343 -3.35 -14.75 10.66
CA LEU A 343 -3.93 -15.90 9.97
C LEU A 343 -3.70 -17.23 10.72
N ASN A 344 -2.48 -17.44 11.24
CA ASN A 344 -2.14 -18.65 12.00
C ASN A 344 -2.68 -18.66 13.44
N SER A 345 -3.39 -17.60 13.84
CA SER A 345 -4.07 -17.56 15.14
C SER A 345 -5.50 -18.07 15.10
N TYR A 346 -6.05 -18.39 13.94
CA TYR A 346 -7.40 -18.94 13.85
C TYR A 346 -7.42 -20.44 14.10
N ASP A 347 -8.53 -20.94 14.66
CA ASP A 347 -8.73 -22.38 14.80
C ASP A 347 -9.05 -22.97 13.44
N ALA A 348 -8.78 -24.27 13.26
CA ALA A 348 -9.18 -25.00 12.05
C ALA A 348 -10.70 -24.90 11.78
N THR A 349 -11.51 -24.68 12.83
CA THR A 349 -12.97 -24.52 12.74
C THR A 349 -13.44 -23.07 12.56
N ASP A 350 -12.54 -22.08 12.65
CA ASP A 350 -12.85 -20.64 12.62
C ASP A 350 -12.09 -19.93 11.49
N VAL A 351 -12.25 -20.41 10.25
CA VAL A 351 -11.56 -19.84 9.08
C VAL A 351 -12.14 -18.46 8.75
N PRO A 352 -11.36 -17.37 8.80
CA PRO A 352 -11.85 -16.03 8.48
C PRO A 352 -12.00 -15.84 6.97
N ASP A 353 -12.99 -15.04 6.54
CA ASP A 353 -12.95 -14.45 5.21
C ASP A 353 -11.93 -13.30 5.14
N ALA A 354 -11.64 -12.81 3.93
CA ALA A 354 -10.66 -11.74 3.72
C ALA A 354 -11.02 -10.43 4.46
N GLY A 355 -12.32 -10.14 4.59
CA GLY A 355 -12.82 -8.97 5.30
C GLY A 355 -12.52 -9.01 6.78
N ARG A 356 -12.85 -10.14 7.41
CA ARG A 356 -12.56 -10.40 8.83
C ARG A 356 -11.07 -10.42 9.09
N LEU A 357 -10.28 -11.08 8.24
CA LEU A 357 -8.83 -11.13 8.38
C LEU A 357 -8.20 -9.72 8.34
N LEU A 358 -8.66 -8.85 7.43
CA LEU A 358 -8.21 -7.45 7.36
C LEU A 358 -8.58 -6.67 8.64
N MET A 359 -9.80 -6.83 9.14
CA MET A 359 -10.25 -6.17 10.37
C MET A 359 -9.49 -6.65 11.60
N ASP A 360 -9.29 -7.96 11.73
CA ASP A 360 -8.55 -8.55 12.84
C ASP A 360 -7.06 -8.16 12.78
N PHE A 361 -6.48 -7.99 11.59
CA PHE A 361 -5.14 -7.41 11.44
C PHE A 361 -5.06 -5.99 12.01
N PHE A 362 -5.97 -5.10 11.60
CA PHE A 362 -5.96 -3.71 12.09
C PHE A 362 -6.27 -3.62 13.59
N LEU A 363 -7.16 -4.46 14.10
CA LEU A 363 -7.46 -4.54 15.53
C LEU A 363 -6.23 -5.01 16.33
N THR A 364 -5.57 -6.06 15.85
CA THR A 364 -4.41 -6.65 16.52
C THR A 364 -3.28 -5.63 16.61
N PHE A 365 -2.88 -5.04 15.48
CA PHE A 365 -1.68 -4.18 15.44
C PHE A 365 -1.96 -2.69 15.68
N GLY A 366 -3.21 -2.23 15.58
CA GLY A 366 -3.58 -0.84 15.81
C GLY A 366 -3.69 -0.44 17.27
N PHE A 367 -3.86 -1.40 18.19
CA PHE A 367 -4.20 -1.11 19.57
C PHE A 367 -3.27 -1.82 20.55
N ILE A 368 -2.70 -1.06 21.49
CA ILE A 368 -1.75 -1.56 22.51
C ILE A 368 -2.35 -2.66 23.39
N SER A 369 -3.68 -2.65 23.58
CA SER A 369 -4.39 -3.68 24.34
C SER A 369 -4.31 -5.07 23.72
N TYR A 370 -4.12 -5.17 22.40
CA TYR A 370 -3.99 -6.43 21.68
C TYR A 370 -2.54 -6.74 21.32
N PHE A 371 -1.76 -5.71 20.98
CA PHE A 371 -0.34 -5.85 20.69
C PHE A 371 0.46 -4.67 21.26
N ASN A 372 1.27 -4.96 22.28
CA ASN A 372 2.24 -4.00 22.80
C ASN A 372 3.62 -4.27 22.18
N PRO A 373 4.09 -3.43 21.24
CA PRO A 373 5.39 -3.61 20.57
C PRO A 373 6.60 -3.46 21.51
N VAL A 374 6.40 -2.94 22.72
CA VAL A 374 7.44 -2.84 23.75
C VAL A 374 7.67 -4.18 24.45
N SER A 375 6.67 -5.06 24.52
CA SER A 375 6.75 -6.30 25.30
C SER A 375 6.55 -7.58 24.48
N ILE A 376 6.05 -7.49 23.25
CA ILE A 376 5.67 -8.66 22.44
C ILE A 376 6.42 -8.65 21.09
N SER A 377 6.90 -9.82 20.69
CA SER A 377 7.40 -10.11 19.34
C SER A 377 6.29 -10.68 18.46
N VAL A 378 6.29 -10.29 17.19
CA VAL A 378 5.48 -10.91 16.14
C VAL A 378 6.22 -12.12 15.60
N VAL A 379 5.56 -13.28 15.58
CA VAL A 379 6.08 -14.53 15.03
C VAL A 379 5.07 -15.12 14.05
N HIS A 380 5.55 -15.84 13.03
CA HIS A 380 4.65 -16.45 12.03
C HIS A 380 3.71 -17.51 12.61
N ASN A 381 4.04 -18.13 13.76
CA ASN A 381 3.27 -19.23 14.37
C ASN A 381 1.95 -18.81 15.03
N GLY A 382 1.62 -17.52 15.03
CA GLY A 382 0.38 -17.02 15.64
C GLY A 382 0.61 -16.04 16.79
N MET A 383 -0.49 -15.46 17.24
CA MET A 383 -0.58 -14.45 18.31
C MET A 383 -1.37 -14.95 19.53
N ARG A 384 -1.87 -16.20 19.52
CA ARG A 384 -2.59 -16.81 20.66
C ARG A 384 -1.74 -16.86 21.93
N HIS A 385 -0.48 -17.24 21.75
CA HIS A 385 0.51 -17.26 22.79
C HIS A 385 1.48 -16.13 22.49
N THR A 386 1.37 -15.05 23.26
CA THR A 386 2.24 -13.89 23.10
C THR A 386 3.69 -14.31 23.32
N VAL A 387 4.54 -14.04 22.35
CA VAL A 387 5.98 -14.26 22.48
C VAL A 387 6.60 -13.01 23.11
N PRO A 388 7.30 -13.12 24.26
CA PRO A 388 8.02 -11.99 24.83
C PRO A 388 8.97 -11.36 23.82
N LYS A 389 9.16 -10.05 23.91
CA LYS A 389 10.02 -9.31 22.98
C LYS A 389 11.44 -9.88 22.94
N LYS A 390 11.81 -10.50 21.82
CA LYS A 390 13.15 -11.05 21.54
C LYS A 390 14.18 -9.95 21.30
N HIS A 391 13.83 -8.92 20.54
CA HIS A 391 14.76 -7.87 20.11
C HIS A 391 14.56 -6.61 20.95
N ALA A 392 15.17 -6.56 22.14
CA ALA A 392 14.95 -5.51 23.14
C ALA A 392 15.20 -4.08 22.61
N ASN A 393 16.19 -3.92 21.72
CA ASN A 393 16.61 -2.61 21.19
C ASN A 393 15.75 -2.09 20.03
N ALA A 394 14.95 -2.96 19.39
CA ALA A 394 14.12 -2.55 18.25
C ALA A 394 12.78 -2.00 18.73
N GLN A 395 12.20 -1.01 18.05
CA GLN A 395 10.86 -0.52 18.43
C GLN A 395 9.78 -1.57 18.12
N LEU A 396 9.93 -2.30 17.02
CA LEU A 396 9.10 -3.43 16.63
C LEU A 396 9.99 -4.67 16.47
N SER A 397 9.49 -5.82 16.92
CA SER A 397 10.18 -7.08 16.78
C SER A 397 9.34 -8.02 15.90
N VAL A 398 9.63 -8.07 14.61
CA VAL A 398 9.08 -9.09 13.71
C VAL A 398 10.15 -10.15 13.47
N VAL A 399 9.92 -11.35 13.97
CA VAL A 399 10.90 -12.44 13.88
C VAL A 399 10.90 -13.03 12.48
N ASP A 400 12.08 -13.17 11.90
CA ASP A 400 12.28 -13.82 10.60
C ASP A 400 11.86 -15.30 10.67
N PRO A 401 10.97 -15.79 9.79
CA PRO A 401 10.62 -17.21 9.76
C PRO A 401 11.79 -18.15 9.50
N SER A 402 12.82 -17.70 8.77
CA SER A 402 14.01 -18.51 8.48
C SER A 402 14.97 -18.57 9.67
N ASP A 403 14.94 -17.59 10.57
CA ASP A 403 15.91 -17.42 11.63
C ASP A 403 15.27 -16.74 12.85
N GLY A 404 15.07 -17.54 13.91
CA GLY A 404 14.36 -17.12 15.11
C GLY A 404 15.01 -15.98 15.90
N ASP A 405 16.25 -15.63 15.58
CA ASP A 405 17.04 -14.58 16.24
C ASP A 405 17.21 -13.31 15.39
N THR A 406 16.74 -13.34 14.14
CA THR A 406 16.77 -12.19 13.24
C THR A 406 15.48 -11.38 13.31
N ASN A 407 15.62 -10.06 13.42
CA ASN A 407 14.51 -9.12 13.31
C ASN A 407 14.40 -8.61 11.87
N LEU A 408 13.22 -8.70 11.27
CA LEU A 408 12.92 -8.09 9.98
C LEU A 408 12.76 -6.56 10.07
N THR A 409 12.68 -6.00 11.28
CA THR A 409 12.46 -4.56 11.53
C THR A 409 13.50 -3.96 12.48
N PRO A 410 14.81 -4.18 12.27
CA PRO A 410 15.83 -3.89 13.28
C PRO A 410 15.98 -2.39 13.59
N SER A 411 15.72 -1.52 12.60
CA SER A 411 15.91 -0.06 12.72
C SER A 411 14.63 0.76 12.47
N LEU A 412 13.46 0.11 12.49
CA LEU A 412 12.18 0.78 12.30
C LEU A 412 11.94 1.78 13.45
N ASP A 413 11.79 3.06 13.12
CA ASP A 413 11.77 4.16 14.11
C ASP A 413 10.40 4.82 14.29
N ARG A 414 9.38 4.41 13.53
CA ARG A 414 8.03 5.01 13.49
C ARG A 414 6.92 4.01 13.80
N VAL A 415 7.10 3.18 14.83
CA VAL A 415 6.10 2.17 15.20
C VAL A 415 4.78 2.79 15.67
N SER A 416 4.83 3.90 16.40
CA SER A 416 3.62 4.63 16.80
C SER A 416 2.80 5.12 15.62
N ASN A 417 3.45 5.52 14.52
CA ASN A 417 2.77 5.92 13.29
C ASN A 417 2.09 4.72 12.61
N LEU A 418 2.74 3.55 12.59
CA LEU A 418 2.12 2.31 12.10
C LEU A 418 0.85 1.97 12.90
N GLN A 419 0.93 1.98 14.24
CA GLN A 419 -0.22 1.71 15.09
C GLN A 419 -1.35 2.74 14.86
N ALA A 420 -1.01 4.03 14.73
CA ALA A 420 -1.98 5.09 14.45
C ALA A 420 -2.71 4.84 13.12
N VAL A 421 -1.98 4.51 12.05
CA VAL A 421 -2.57 4.18 10.74
C VAL A 421 -3.51 2.97 10.84
N PHE A 422 -3.08 1.89 11.49
CA PHE A 422 -3.91 0.68 11.64
C PHE A 422 -5.16 0.94 12.50
N SER A 423 -5.04 1.68 13.60
CA SER A 423 -6.19 2.05 14.44
C SER A 423 -7.20 2.93 13.70
N TYR A 424 -6.71 3.86 12.87
CA TYR A 424 -7.55 4.67 11.98
C TYR A 424 -8.29 3.78 10.99
N CYS A 425 -7.60 2.85 10.32
CA CYS A 425 -8.21 1.97 9.33
C CYS A 425 -9.30 1.09 9.94
N TYR A 426 -9.06 0.51 11.12
CA TYR A 426 -10.08 -0.23 11.86
C TYR A 426 -11.31 0.65 12.15
N SER A 427 -11.08 1.86 12.67
CA SER A 427 -12.16 2.79 13.04
C SER A 427 -12.97 3.25 11.83
N ALA A 428 -12.30 3.56 10.71
CA ALA A 428 -12.92 4.01 9.47
C ALA A 428 -13.79 2.91 8.85
N LEU A 429 -13.28 1.67 8.78
CA LEU A 429 -14.05 0.53 8.26
C LEU A 429 -15.23 0.17 9.17
N ASN A 430 -15.03 0.19 10.49
CA ASN A 430 -16.11 -0.06 11.45
C ASN A 430 -17.21 1.02 11.36
N GLN A 431 -16.83 2.29 11.25
CA GLN A 431 -17.79 3.38 11.06
C GLN A 431 -18.54 3.24 9.72
N TYR A 432 -17.83 2.90 8.64
CA TYR A 432 -18.45 2.67 7.33
C TYR A 432 -19.52 1.57 7.38
N ALA A 433 -19.29 0.50 8.16
CA ALA A 433 -20.24 -0.58 8.36
C ALA A 433 -21.54 -0.12 9.05
N GLN A 434 -21.43 0.80 10.01
CA GLN A 434 -22.54 1.25 10.87
C GLN A 434 -23.41 2.33 10.23
N VAL A 435 -22.87 3.05 9.25
CA VAL A 435 -23.53 4.20 8.62
C VAL A 435 -24.35 3.74 7.40
N SER A 436 -25.60 4.22 7.32
CA SER A 436 -26.50 3.97 6.18
C SER A 436 -25.92 4.52 4.87
N GLY A 437 -26.28 3.92 3.74
CA GLY A 437 -25.76 4.27 2.40
C GLY A 437 -25.73 5.77 2.12
N ASP A 438 -26.83 6.48 2.40
CA ASP A 438 -26.98 7.92 2.12
C ASP A 438 -26.08 8.84 2.95
N GLN A 439 -25.53 8.33 4.05
CA GLN A 439 -24.64 9.07 4.95
C GLN A 439 -23.15 8.74 4.72
N ARG A 440 -22.85 7.77 3.85
CA ARG A 440 -21.47 7.36 3.55
C ARG A 440 -20.80 8.43 2.70
N ARG A 441 -19.65 8.94 3.18
CA ARG A 441 -18.78 9.85 2.41
C ARG A 441 -17.88 9.09 1.43
N ALA A 442 -17.47 7.88 1.82
CA ALA A 442 -16.64 7.02 1.00
C ALA A 442 -17.47 6.32 -0.07
N GLN A 443 -16.80 6.00 -1.17
CA GLN A 443 -17.36 5.38 -2.37
C GLN A 443 -17.65 3.88 -2.19
N SER A 444 -16.95 3.27 -1.25
CA SER A 444 -16.93 1.84 -0.93
C SER A 444 -16.24 1.64 0.44
N ALA A 445 -16.17 0.40 0.93
CA ALA A 445 -15.51 0.12 2.20
C ALA A 445 -14.00 0.38 2.10
N LEU A 446 -13.31 -0.19 1.11
CA LEU A 446 -11.86 0.00 0.97
C LEU A 446 -11.51 1.44 0.59
N SER A 447 -12.36 2.15 -0.16
CA SER A 447 -12.09 3.56 -0.49
C SER A 447 -12.20 4.52 0.71
N SER A 448 -12.65 4.04 1.87
CA SER A 448 -12.55 4.79 3.14
C SER A 448 -11.11 4.86 3.68
N ILE A 449 -10.24 3.92 3.27
CA ILE A 449 -8.86 3.79 3.75
C ILE A 449 -7.81 3.85 2.61
N ILE A 450 -8.20 3.51 1.38
CA ILE A 450 -7.37 3.58 0.17
C ILE A 450 -7.87 4.71 -0.75
N GLY A 451 -6.99 5.63 -1.10
CA GLY A 451 -7.27 6.69 -2.06
C GLY A 451 -7.31 6.14 -3.50
N GLY A 452 -8.38 6.46 -4.23
CA GLY A 452 -8.55 6.02 -5.62
C GLY A 452 -7.72 6.80 -6.65
N GLU A 453 -7.21 8.00 -6.32
CA GLU A 453 -6.54 8.90 -7.29
C GLU A 453 -5.40 8.20 -8.08
N PRO A 454 -4.46 7.47 -7.45
CA PRO A 454 -3.34 6.85 -8.16
C PRO A 454 -3.75 5.76 -9.15
N TYR A 455 -4.93 5.16 -8.96
CA TYR A 455 -5.35 3.97 -9.69
C TYR A 455 -6.14 4.27 -10.97
N TRP A 456 -6.58 5.52 -11.20
CA TRP A 456 -7.30 5.87 -12.42
C TRP A 456 -6.45 5.74 -13.69
N GLY A 457 -5.13 5.87 -13.60
CA GLY A 457 -4.23 5.60 -14.73
C GLY A 457 -4.32 4.15 -15.21
N ARG A 458 -4.47 3.20 -14.29
CA ARG A 458 -4.62 1.78 -14.60
C ARG A 458 -5.95 1.46 -15.28
N VAL A 459 -7.03 2.18 -14.95
CA VAL A 459 -8.32 2.06 -15.68
C VAL A 459 -8.14 2.42 -17.16
N PHE A 460 -7.34 3.44 -17.47
CA PHE A 460 -7.03 3.79 -18.86
C PHE A 460 -6.17 2.71 -19.55
N ARG A 461 -5.17 2.16 -18.87
CA ARG A 461 -4.40 1.02 -19.40
C ARG A 461 -5.31 -0.17 -19.72
N PHE A 462 -6.25 -0.51 -18.84
CA PHE A 462 -7.25 -1.55 -19.09
C PHE A 462 -8.17 -1.24 -20.27
N TYR A 463 -8.55 0.03 -20.46
CA TYR A 463 -9.27 0.46 -21.65
C TYR A 463 -8.45 0.27 -22.94
N GLU A 464 -7.18 0.66 -22.94
CA GLU A 464 -6.27 0.48 -24.09
C GLU A 464 -6.08 -1.01 -24.42
N GLN A 465 -6.00 -1.85 -23.39
CA GLN A 465 -5.87 -3.31 -23.49
C GLN A 465 -7.20 -4.05 -23.70
N LYS A 466 -8.32 -3.33 -23.88
CA LYS A 466 -9.66 -3.91 -24.11
C LYS A 466 -10.14 -4.87 -23.01
N VAL A 467 -9.78 -4.58 -21.76
CA VAL A 467 -10.21 -5.34 -20.58
C VAL A 467 -11.58 -4.87 -20.11
N GLU A 468 -12.54 -5.80 -19.99
CA GLU A 468 -13.86 -5.51 -19.41
C GLU A 468 -13.85 -5.55 -17.88
N PRO A 469 -14.72 -4.78 -17.19
CA PRO A 469 -15.75 -3.87 -17.71
C PRO A 469 -15.22 -2.47 -18.07
N TYR A 470 -13.91 -2.24 -17.92
CA TYR A 470 -13.29 -0.90 -18.05
C TYR A 470 -13.43 -0.35 -19.47
N CYS A 471 -13.30 -1.22 -20.48
CA CYS A 471 -13.44 -0.83 -21.87
C CYS A 471 -14.82 -0.25 -22.15
N SER A 472 -15.88 -1.01 -21.91
CA SER A 472 -17.26 -0.58 -22.10
C SER A 472 -17.61 0.70 -21.29
N VAL A 473 -17.08 0.82 -20.07
CA VAL A 473 -17.31 2.01 -19.23
C VAL A 473 -16.65 3.26 -19.80
N VAL A 474 -15.41 3.18 -20.28
CA VAL A 474 -14.73 4.35 -20.87
C VAL A 474 -15.37 4.73 -22.21
N GLU A 475 -15.73 3.75 -23.05
CA GLU A 475 -16.38 4.00 -24.34
C GLU A 475 -17.75 4.66 -24.18
N SER A 476 -18.60 4.17 -23.28
CA SER A 476 -19.91 4.77 -22.99
C SER A 476 -19.81 6.22 -22.47
N LYS A 477 -18.66 6.62 -21.93
CA LYS A 477 -18.42 7.96 -21.39
C LYS A 477 -17.55 8.84 -22.29
N ARG A 478 -17.06 8.33 -23.43
CA ARG A 478 -16.06 8.97 -24.29
C ARG A 478 -16.40 10.42 -24.64
N ASN A 479 -17.61 10.68 -25.14
CA ASN A 479 -18.02 12.03 -25.54
C ASN A 479 -17.99 13.03 -24.37
N SER A 480 -18.36 12.60 -23.17
CA SER A 480 -18.32 13.45 -21.97
C SER A 480 -16.88 13.72 -21.51
N LEU A 481 -16.01 12.71 -21.64
CA LEU A 481 -14.59 12.83 -21.33
C LEU A 481 -13.89 13.80 -22.30
N VAL A 482 -14.15 13.69 -23.61
CA VAL A 482 -13.63 14.60 -24.64
C VAL A 482 -14.10 16.03 -24.38
N LYS A 483 -15.40 16.25 -24.15
CA LYS A 483 -15.94 17.58 -23.78
C LYS A 483 -15.20 18.14 -22.54
N SER A 484 -14.96 17.31 -21.52
CA SER A 484 -14.28 17.73 -20.29
C SER A 484 -12.80 18.11 -20.48
N MET A 485 -12.12 17.60 -21.52
CA MET A 485 -10.75 17.99 -21.85
C MET A 485 -10.67 19.43 -22.39
N TYR A 486 -11.69 19.87 -23.12
CA TYR A 486 -11.74 21.20 -23.77
C TYR A 486 -12.47 22.27 -22.95
N SER A 487 -13.02 21.92 -21.77
CA SER A 487 -13.85 22.80 -20.95
C SER A 487 -13.08 23.54 -19.82
N ASN A 488 -11.75 23.53 -19.84
CA ASN A 488 -10.92 24.17 -18.79
C ASN A 488 -10.37 25.52 -19.22
#